data_AF-A0A0F9BYA7-F1
#
_entry.id   AF-A0A0F9BYA7-F1
#
_cell.length_a   1.000
_cell.length_b   1.000
_cell.length_c   1.000
_cell.angle_alpha   90.00
_cell.angle_beta   90.00
_cell.angle_gamma   90.00
#
_symmetry.space_group_name_H-M   'P 1'
#
loop_
_entity.id
_entity.type
_entity.pdbx_description
1 polymer ?
#
loop_
_entity_poly.entity_id
_entity_poly.type
_entity_poly.pdbx_seq_one_letter_code
_entity_poly.pdbx_strand_id
1 'polypeptide(L)'
;MESIKDLRKLCQEKGFQEHITLRFHRIFSIYITKVFLILKIRPNVVTILGFLMGITGGYLFLNSYFLQGSVFFLVFLIFDYVDGEIARYRKLSSNFGAWLDTMSVHLLYPHFFFTLGLGIFFQTGIFWYTILGAIAAMAKLIERSMVQPLIRNSNPKFLKNQTITSAKEWVNHIGKVSVQYPVIFLCSLVG
;
A
#
# COMPACT_ATOMS: atom_id res chain seq x y z
N MET A 1 12.45 6.71 -25.91
CA MET A 1 11.69 6.40 -24.68
C MET A 1 10.70 7.51 -24.44
N GLU A 2 9.48 7.19 -23.99
CA GLU A 2 8.40 8.14 -23.79
C GLU A 2 8.71 9.21 -22.73
N SER A 3 8.08 10.37 -22.88
CA SER A 3 8.10 11.42 -21.87
C SER A 3 7.35 10.97 -20.60
N ILE A 4 7.70 11.54 -19.44
CA ILE A 4 6.99 11.26 -18.18
C ILE A 4 5.49 11.54 -18.30
N LYS A 5 5.11 12.58 -19.07
CA LYS A 5 3.69 12.91 -19.29
C LYS A 5 2.94 11.81 -20.04
N ASP A 6 3.60 11.17 -21.00
CA ASP A 6 3.01 10.10 -21.80
C ASP A 6 3.01 8.78 -21.02
N LEU A 7 4.07 8.48 -20.27
CA LEU A 7 4.12 7.36 -19.34
C LEU A 7 2.98 7.43 -18.31
N ARG A 8 2.70 8.61 -17.73
CA ARG A 8 1.55 8.78 -16.82
C ARG A 8 0.24 8.44 -17.50
N LYS A 9 0.02 8.87 -18.74
CA LYS A 9 -1.21 8.56 -19.48
C LYS A 9 -1.36 7.06 -19.78
N LEU A 10 -0.26 6.38 -20.10
CA LEU A 10 -0.26 4.96 -20.44
C LEU A 10 -0.37 4.06 -19.20
N CYS A 11 0.29 4.45 -18.11
CA CYS A 11 0.48 3.60 -16.94
C CYS A 11 -0.45 3.94 -15.77
N GLN A 12 -0.97 5.16 -15.68
CA GLN A 12 -1.80 5.63 -14.57
C GLN A 12 -3.21 5.97 -15.08
N GLU A 13 -4.08 4.97 -15.17
CA GLU A 13 -5.50 5.22 -15.46
C GLU A 13 -6.12 6.15 -14.40
N LYS A 14 -6.90 7.11 -14.88
CA LYS A 14 -7.72 7.99 -14.04
C LYS A 14 -9.02 7.26 -13.66
N GLY A 15 -8.99 6.52 -12.56
CA GLY A 15 -10.12 5.79 -11.98
C GLY A 15 -10.82 6.54 -10.84
N PHE A 16 -12.10 6.23 -10.63
CA PHE A 16 -13.08 6.94 -9.78
C PHE A 16 -12.59 7.12 -8.32
N GLN A 17 -12.48 8.39 -7.89
CA GLN A 17 -12.06 8.88 -6.56
C GLN A 17 -10.54 8.77 -6.30
N GLU A 18 -9.75 9.69 -6.87
CA GLU A 18 -8.35 9.86 -6.49
C GLU A 18 -8.25 10.35 -5.03
N HIS A 19 -8.11 9.43 -4.08
CA HIS A 19 -7.68 9.76 -2.72
C HIS A 19 -6.29 10.43 -2.76
N ILE A 20 -6.03 11.39 -1.87
CA ILE A 20 -4.75 12.14 -1.80
C ILE A 20 -3.53 11.21 -1.78
N THR A 21 -3.62 10.08 -1.09
CA THR A 21 -2.58 9.06 -0.97
C THR A 21 -2.22 8.41 -2.31
N LEU A 22 -3.23 8.09 -3.14
CA LEU A 22 -3.02 7.57 -4.50
C LEU A 22 -2.23 8.56 -5.33
N ARG A 23 -2.49 9.86 -5.15
CA ARG A 23 -1.81 10.93 -5.87
C ARG A 23 -0.35 11.05 -5.47
N PHE A 24 -0.03 10.91 -4.18
CA PHE A 24 1.35 10.99 -3.69
C PHE A 24 2.22 9.86 -4.23
N HIS A 25 1.80 8.59 -4.05
CA HIS A 25 2.60 7.46 -4.53
C HIS A 25 2.75 7.45 -6.06
N ARG A 26 1.73 7.88 -6.81
CA ARG A 26 1.78 8.03 -8.28
C ARG A 26 2.74 9.13 -8.77
N ILE A 27 3.03 10.14 -7.95
CA ILE A 27 4.02 11.15 -8.30
C ILE A 27 5.41 10.52 -8.35
N PHE A 28 5.77 9.70 -7.36
CA PHE A 28 7.10 9.10 -7.26
C PHE A 28 7.29 7.83 -8.10
N SER A 29 6.29 6.92 -8.08
CA SER A 29 6.35 5.64 -8.80
C SER A 29 6.69 5.80 -10.27
N ILE A 30 6.11 6.77 -10.98
CA ILE A 30 6.34 6.93 -12.43
C ILE A 30 7.82 7.16 -12.81
N TYR A 31 8.59 7.82 -11.93
CA TYR A 31 10.01 8.05 -12.18
C TYR A 31 10.80 6.75 -12.03
N ILE A 32 10.48 5.96 -11.01
CA ILE A 32 11.08 4.63 -10.77
C ILE A 32 10.67 3.66 -11.89
N THR A 33 9.39 3.66 -12.28
CA THR A 33 8.87 2.93 -13.43
C THR A 33 9.67 3.22 -14.68
N LYS A 34 9.95 4.49 -14.99
CA LYS A 34 10.81 4.84 -16.14
C LYS A 34 12.18 4.19 -16.04
N VAL A 35 12.86 4.28 -14.90
CA VAL A 35 14.18 3.64 -14.72
C VAL A 35 14.08 2.12 -14.92
N PHE A 36 13.08 1.47 -14.33
CA PHE A 36 12.91 0.02 -14.42
C PHE A 36 12.50 -0.44 -15.83
N LEU A 37 11.80 0.41 -16.57
CA LEU A 37 11.49 0.19 -17.98
C LEU A 37 12.77 0.18 -18.84
N ILE A 38 13.70 1.12 -18.60
CA ILE A 38 15.02 1.15 -19.27
C ILE A 38 15.82 -0.11 -18.95
N LEU A 39 15.84 -0.49 -17.67
CA LEU A 39 16.55 -1.67 -17.17
C LEU A 39 15.89 -3.00 -17.55
N LYS A 40 14.80 -2.99 -18.33
CA LYS A 40 14.07 -4.17 -18.79
C LYS A 40 13.57 -5.09 -17.65
N ILE A 41 13.43 -4.57 -16.43
CA ILE A 41 12.98 -5.34 -15.25
C ILE A 41 11.53 -5.80 -15.43
N ARG A 42 11.24 -7.06 -15.08
CA ARG A 42 9.89 -7.66 -15.16
C ARG A 42 9.04 -7.24 -13.95
N PRO A 43 7.70 -7.10 -14.10
CA PRO A 43 6.82 -6.65 -13.02
C PRO A 43 6.91 -7.56 -11.79
N ASN A 44 6.87 -8.89 -11.94
CA ASN A 44 6.96 -9.82 -10.82
C ASN A 44 8.27 -9.69 -10.00
N VAL A 45 9.37 -9.28 -10.64
CA VAL A 45 10.64 -9.04 -9.93
C VAL A 45 10.51 -7.82 -9.03
N VAL A 46 9.81 -6.78 -9.50
CA VAL A 46 9.52 -5.58 -8.69
C VAL A 46 8.62 -5.92 -7.51
N THR A 47 7.60 -6.75 -7.71
CA THR A 47 6.73 -7.25 -6.62
C THR A 47 7.56 -7.99 -5.56
N ILE A 48 8.46 -8.90 -5.95
CA ILE A 48 9.34 -9.63 -5.03
C ILE A 48 10.29 -8.68 -4.29
N LEU A 49 10.88 -7.71 -4.99
CA LEU A 49 11.74 -6.70 -4.36
C LEU A 49 10.96 -5.86 -3.35
N GLY A 50 9.76 -5.41 -3.70
CA GLY A 50 8.86 -4.70 -2.80
C GLY A 50 8.53 -5.55 -1.57
N PHE A 51 8.26 -6.84 -1.78
CA PHE A 51 7.98 -7.77 -0.69
C PHE A 51 9.15 -7.88 0.30
N LEU A 52 10.37 -8.03 -0.21
CA LEU A 52 11.59 -8.06 0.62
C LEU A 52 11.81 -6.75 1.37
N MET A 53 11.53 -5.60 0.75
CA MET A 53 11.61 -4.30 1.42
C MET A 53 10.61 -4.20 2.57
N GLY A 54 9.39 -4.71 2.39
CA GLY A 54 8.36 -4.75 3.43
C GLY A 54 8.77 -5.61 4.64
N ILE A 55 9.30 -6.82 4.40
CA ILE A 55 9.83 -7.68 5.47
C ILE A 55 10.99 -7.03 6.20
N THR A 56 11.91 -6.43 5.44
CA THR A 56 13.08 -5.74 6.02
C THR A 56 12.64 -4.57 6.89
N GLY A 57 11.61 -3.83 6.47
CA GLY A 57 11.01 -2.77 7.28
C GLY A 57 10.48 -3.28 8.63
N GLY A 58 9.77 -4.40 8.63
CA GLY A 58 9.30 -5.03 9.87
C GLY A 58 10.43 -5.51 10.79
N TYR A 59 11.48 -6.10 10.21
CA TYR A 59 12.68 -6.48 10.97
C TYR A 59 13.35 -5.27 11.64
N LEU A 60 13.43 -4.14 10.93
CA LEU A 60 14.00 -2.90 11.47
C LEU A 60 13.17 -2.35 12.64
N PHE A 61 11.84 -2.45 12.60
CA PHE A 61 10.99 -2.06 13.73
C PHE A 61 11.28 -2.87 15.00
N LEU A 62 11.51 -4.18 14.87
CA LEU A 62 11.84 -5.04 16.01
C LEU A 62 13.18 -4.65 16.67
N ASN A 63 14.08 -4.00 15.93
CA ASN A 63 15.37 -3.52 16.41
C ASN A 63 15.34 -2.02 16.79
N SER A 64 14.15 -1.44 16.97
CA SER A 64 13.94 -0.02 17.30
C SER A 64 14.45 0.98 16.26
N TYR A 65 14.74 0.53 15.03
CA TYR A 65 15.08 1.39 13.89
C TYR A 65 13.82 1.89 13.18
N PHE A 66 12.98 2.64 13.90
CA PHE A 66 11.64 3.02 13.41
C PHE A 66 11.67 3.88 12.15
N LEU A 67 12.60 4.83 12.06
CA LEU A 67 12.71 5.68 10.88
C LEU A 67 13.07 4.85 9.63
N GLN A 68 14.07 3.98 9.75
CA GLN A 68 14.52 3.11 8.68
C GLN A 68 13.42 2.11 8.29
N GLY A 69 12.77 1.49 9.28
CA GLY A 69 11.64 0.58 9.05
C GLY A 69 10.53 1.23 8.24
N SER A 70 10.18 2.49 8.57
CA SER A 70 9.15 3.25 7.85
C SER A 70 9.57 3.67 6.45
N VAL A 71 10.85 4.01 6.24
CA VAL A 71 11.37 4.29 4.90
C VAL A 71 11.28 3.05 4.02
N PHE A 72 11.65 1.88 4.54
CA PHE A 72 11.56 0.61 3.81
C PHE A 72 10.10 0.25 3.47
N PHE A 73 9.18 0.47 4.41
CA PHE A 73 7.76 0.27 4.14
C PHE A 73 7.23 1.26 3.10
N LEU A 74 7.64 2.52 3.13
CA LEU A 74 7.29 3.50 2.09
C LEU A 74 7.80 3.08 0.71
N VAL A 75 9.01 2.53 0.64
CA VAL A 75 9.57 1.98 -0.60
C VAL A 75 8.73 0.81 -1.11
N PHE A 76 8.34 -0.12 -0.23
CA PHE A 76 7.38 -1.19 -0.58
C PHE A 76 6.10 -0.62 -1.18
N LEU A 77 5.48 0.37 -0.53
CA LEU A 77 4.25 1.00 -1.03
C LEU A 77 4.43 1.61 -2.41
N ILE A 78 5.59 2.19 -2.71
CA ILE A 78 5.87 2.75 -4.04
C ILE A 78 6.05 1.63 -5.07
N PHE A 79 6.72 0.54 -4.71
CA PHE A 79 6.99 -0.58 -5.62
C PHE A 79 5.72 -1.31 -6.06
N ASP A 80 4.70 -1.38 -5.20
CA ASP A 80 3.33 -1.87 -5.47
C ASP A 80 2.60 -1.06 -6.58
N TYR A 81 2.98 0.20 -6.79
CA TYR A 81 2.48 0.95 -7.96
C TYR A 81 3.35 0.71 -9.19
N VAL A 82 4.66 0.58 -8.99
CA VAL A 82 5.64 0.45 -10.09
C VAL A 82 5.44 -0.86 -10.84
N ASP A 83 5.22 -1.99 -10.16
CA ASP A 83 5.01 -3.27 -10.82
C ASP A 83 3.73 -3.28 -11.68
N GLY A 84 2.64 -2.69 -11.18
CA GLY A 84 1.39 -2.51 -11.91
C GLY A 84 1.53 -1.55 -13.08
N GLU A 85 2.30 -0.47 -12.94
CA GLU A 85 2.62 0.45 -14.03
C GLU A 85 3.43 -0.23 -15.14
N ILE A 86 4.46 -1.00 -14.78
CA ILE A 86 5.26 -1.78 -15.74
C ILE A 86 4.40 -2.84 -16.43
N ALA A 87 3.53 -3.54 -15.68
CA ALA A 87 2.64 -4.55 -16.24
C ALA A 87 1.68 -3.96 -17.28
N ARG A 88 1.11 -2.77 -17.01
CA ARG A 88 0.25 -2.04 -17.96
C ARG A 88 1.02 -1.56 -19.18
N TYR A 89 2.19 -0.94 -18.97
CA TYR A 89 3.02 -0.43 -20.07
C TYR A 89 3.44 -1.54 -21.03
N ARG A 90 3.92 -2.67 -20.50
CA ARG A 90 4.39 -3.79 -21.32
C ARG A 90 3.29 -4.77 -21.75
N LYS A 91 2.04 -4.55 -21.33
CA LYS A 91 0.93 -5.50 -21.51
C LYS A 91 1.26 -6.91 -21.00
N LEU A 92 1.98 -6.98 -19.88
CA LEU A 92 2.40 -8.22 -19.22
C LEU A 92 1.53 -8.54 -18.00
N SER A 93 0.29 -8.07 -17.97
CA SER A 93 -0.68 -8.43 -16.93
C SER A 93 -0.95 -9.93 -16.97
N SER A 94 -0.71 -10.61 -15.85
CA SER A 94 -0.93 -12.05 -15.71
C SER A 94 -1.72 -12.36 -14.44
N ASN A 95 -2.49 -13.45 -14.44
CA ASN A 95 -3.24 -13.90 -13.27
C ASN A 95 -2.30 -14.22 -12.10
N PHE A 96 -1.14 -14.81 -12.39
CA PHE A 96 -0.12 -15.09 -11.38
C PHE A 96 0.45 -13.81 -10.77
N GLY A 97 0.80 -12.81 -11.59
CA GLY A 97 1.28 -11.53 -11.09
C GLY A 97 0.25 -10.81 -10.22
N ALA A 98 -1.02 -10.79 -10.64
CA ALA A 98 -2.11 -10.21 -9.84
C ALA A 98 -2.34 -10.95 -8.53
N TRP A 99 -2.21 -12.28 -8.52
CA TRP A 99 -2.26 -13.07 -7.30
C TRP A 99 -1.09 -12.77 -6.37
N LEU A 100 0.14 -12.69 -6.89
CA LEU A 100 1.35 -12.41 -6.12
C LEU A 100 1.33 -11.02 -5.48
N ASP A 101 0.90 -10.00 -6.24
CA ASP A 101 0.67 -8.64 -5.78
C ASP A 101 -0.35 -8.62 -4.62
N THR A 102 -1.49 -9.27 -4.83
CA THR A 102 -2.54 -9.39 -3.82
C THR A 102 -2.03 -10.05 -2.55
N MET A 103 -1.30 -11.16 -2.65
CA MET A 103 -0.74 -11.87 -1.50
C MET A 103 0.31 -11.03 -0.76
N SER A 104 1.20 -10.35 -1.49
CA SER A 104 2.23 -9.50 -0.90
C SER A 104 1.61 -8.42 -0.02
N VAL A 105 0.57 -7.75 -0.51
CA VAL A 105 -0.16 -6.73 0.24
C VAL A 105 -0.92 -7.32 1.45
N HIS A 106 -1.59 -8.48 1.29
CA HIS A 106 -2.31 -9.10 2.41
C HIS A 106 -1.39 -9.50 3.57
N LEU A 107 -0.14 -9.84 3.28
CA LEU A 107 0.83 -10.24 4.30
C LEU A 107 1.55 -9.02 4.91
N LEU A 108 1.96 -8.06 4.08
CA LEU A 108 2.85 -6.99 4.53
C LEU A 108 2.17 -5.90 5.35
N TYR A 109 0.91 -5.57 5.10
CA TYR A 109 0.21 -4.57 5.91
C TYR A 109 0.01 -5.04 7.37
N PRO A 110 -0.54 -6.25 7.64
CA PRO A 110 -0.60 -6.78 8.99
C PRO A 110 0.79 -6.93 9.63
N HIS A 111 1.77 -7.42 8.86
CA HIS A 111 3.15 -7.54 9.32
C HIS A 111 3.72 -6.20 9.81
N PHE A 112 3.51 -5.12 9.06
CA PHE A 112 3.94 -3.77 9.44
C PHE A 112 3.37 -3.34 10.80
N PHE A 113 2.04 -3.41 10.98
CA PHE A 113 1.40 -2.94 12.21
C PHE A 113 1.79 -3.80 13.42
N PHE A 114 1.91 -5.12 13.22
CA PHE A 114 2.29 -6.04 14.27
C PHE A 114 3.75 -5.84 14.72
N THR A 115 4.69 -5.77 13.76
CA THR A 115 6.12 -5.56 14.07
C THR A 115 6.39 -4.18 14.64
N LEU A 116 5.63 -3.15 14.24
CA LEU A 116 5.70 -1.83 14.85
C LEU A 116 5.28 -1.86 16.33
N GLY A 117 4.14 -2.49 16.64
CA GLY A 117 3.66 -2.62 18.03
C GLY A 117 4.63 -3.42 18.91
N LEU A 118 5.17 -4.52 18.39
CA LEU A 118 6.21 -5.30 19.07
C LEU A 118 7.52 -4.52 19.26
N GLY A 119 7.95 -3.76 18.25
CA GLY A 119 9.15 -2.94 18.33
C GLY A 119 9.06 -1.86 19.42
N ILE A 120 7.91 -1.21 19.54
CA ILE A 120 7.65 -0.23 20.61
C ILE A 120 7.63 -0.93 21.98
N PHE A 121 7.05 -2.13 22.07
CA PHE A 121 7.09 -2.92 23.30
C PHE A 121 8.54 -3.26 23.71
N PHE A 122 9.41 -3.65 22.78
CA PHE A 122 10.82 -3.93 23.10
C PHE A 122 11.58 -2.70 23.59
N GLN A 123 11.19 -1.50 23.17
CA GLN A 123 11.80 -0.25 23.63
C GLN A 123 11.24 0.23 24.98
N THR A 124 9.94 0.07 25.21
CA THR A 124 9.22 0.70 26.34
C THR A 124 8.87 -0.27 27.47
N GLY A 125 8.82 -1.57 27.19
CA GLY A 125 8.29 -2.61 28.08
C GLY A 125 6.76 -2.62 28.23
N ILE A 126 6.03 -1.72 27.56
CA ILE A 126 4.58 -1.57 27.74
C ILE A 126 3.83 -2.52 26.79
N PHE A 127 3.22 -3.56 27.36
CA PHE A 127 2.56 -4.62 26.59
C PHE A 127 1.36 -4.15 25.75
N TRP A 128 0.71 -3.04 26.14
CA TRP A 128 -0.43 -2.49 25.41
C TRP A 128 -0.12 -2.15 23.94
N TYR A 129 1.12 -1.78 23.61
CA TYR A 129 1.51 -1.48 22.22
C TYR A 129 1.47 -2.73 21.31
N THR A 130 1.78 -3.91 21.85
CA THR A 130 1.64 -5.18 21.12
C THR A 130 0.18 -5.49 20.84
N ILE A 131 -0.71 -5.26 21.81
CA ILE A 131 -2.16 -5.46 21.63
C ILE A 131 -2.69 -4.49 20.56
N LEU A 132 -2.33 -3.21 20.63
CA LEU A 132 -2.74 -2.21 19.65
C LEU A 132 -2.22 -2.56 18.25
N GLY A 133 -0.96 -2.99 18.13
CA GLY A 133 -0.38 -3.45 16.87
C GLY A 133 -1.10 -4.67 16.29
N ALA A 134 -1.46 -5.65 17.13
CA ALA A 134 -2.22 -6.83 16.72
C ALA A 134 -3.64 -6.49 16.26
N ILE A 135 -4.34 -5.59 16.97
CA ILE A 135 -5.68 -5.11 16.57
C ILE A 135 -5.60 -4.38 15.23
N ALA A 136 -4.61 -3.50 15.05
CA ALA A 136 -4.42 -2.78 13.79
C ALA A 136 -4.09 -3.74 12.63
N ALA A 137 -3.26 -4.75 12.87
CA ALA A 137 -2.94 -5.79 11.90
C ALA A 137 -4.19 -6.56 11.46
N MET A 138 -5.02 -6.97 12.43
CA MET A 138 -6.28 -7.68 12.17
C MET A 138 -7.29 -6.80 11.42
N ALA A 139 -7.43 -5.54 11.83
CA ALA A 139 -8.31 -4.58 11.16
C ALA A 139 -7.92 -4.40 9.69
N LYS A 140 -6.61 -4.34 9.38
CA LYS A 140 -6.14 -4.26 7.99
C LYS A 140 -6.38 -5.52 7.18
N LEU A 141 -6.24 -6.69 7.79
CA LEU A 141 -6.56 -7.96 7.14
C LEU A 141 -8.05 -8.02 6.78
N ILE A 142 -8.93 -7.62 7.70
CA ILE A 142 -10.38 -7.57 7.49
C ILE A 142 -10.77 -6.56 6.41
N GLU A 143 -10.23 -5.34 6.47
CA GLU A 143 -10.44 -4.30 5.46
C GLU A 143 -10.13 -4.85 4.06
N ARG A 144 -8.97 -5.49 3.91
CA ARG A 144 -8.52 -6.03 2.62
C ARG A 144 -9.38 -7.22 2.17
N SER A 145 -9.77 -8.10 3.09
CA SER A 145 -10.48 -9.34 2.75
C SER A 145 -11.96 -9.11 2.44
N MET A 146 -12.60 -8.12 3.08
CA MET A 146 -14.04 -7.87 2.94
C MET A 146 -14.32 -6.65 2.06
N VAL A 147 -13.65 -5.52 2.31
CA VAL A 147 -14.02 -4.25 1.69
C VAL A 147 -13.49 -4.18 0.25
N GLN A 148 -12.30 -4.69 -0.02
CA GLN A 148 -11.75 -4.58 -1.37
C GLN A 148 -12.40 -5.45 -2.43
N PRO A 149 -12.74 -6.73 -2.18
CA PRO A 149 -13.48 -7.52 -3.17
C PRO A 149 -14.84 -6.90 -3.47
N LEU A 150 -15.50 -6.33 -2.45
CA LEU A 150 -16.76 -5.61 -2.63
C LEU A 150 -16.58 -4.41 -3.57
N ILE A 151 -15.56 -3.56 -3.33
CA ILE A 151 -15.23 -2.40 -4.19
C ILE A 151 -14.84 -2.84 -5.61
N ARG A 152 -14.04 -3.90 -5.75
CA ARG A 152 -13.53 -4.40 -7.04
C ARG A 152 -14.63 -5.00 -7.90
N ASN A 153 -15.58 -5.71 -7.29
CA ASN A 153 -16.71 -6.34 -7.99
C ASN A 153 -17.94 -5.42 -8.09
N SER A 154 -17.94 -4.24 -7.46
CA SER A 154 -19.04 -3.31 -7.63
C SER A 154 -18.98 -2.67 -9.01
N ASN A 155 -20.03 -2.91 -9.80
CA ASN A 155 -20.26 -2.15 -11.03
C ASN A 155 -20.46 -0.67 -10.64
N PRO A 156 -19.75 0.32 -11.23
CA PRO A 156 -19.90 1.73 -10.85
C PRO A 156 -21.34 2.26 -11.01
N LYS A 157 -22.17 1.59 -11.86
CA LYS A 157 -23.61 1.83 -11.95
C LYS A 157 -24.42 1.27 -10.75
N PHE A 158 -23.99 0.17 -10.13
CA PHE A 158 -24.63 -0.42 -8.95
C PHE A 158 -24.41 0.45 -7.70
N LEU A 159 -23.20 0.99 -7.51
CA LEU A 159 -22.88 1.96 -6.45
C LEU A 159 -23.57 3.33 -6.61
N LYS A 160 -24.08 3.63 -7.80
CA LYS A 160 -24.80 4.87 -8.10
C LYS A 160 -26.31 4.76 -7.87
N ASN A 161 -26.86 3.54 -7.98
CA ASN A 161 -28.30 3.27 -7.87
C ASN A 161 -28.75 2.76 -6.50
N GLN A 162 -27.84 2.29 -5.64
CA GLN A 162 -28.17 2.08 -4.24
C GLN A 162 -28.01 3.40 -3.49
N THR A 163 -29.06 3.82 -2.77
CA THR A 163 -29.10 4.88 -1.76
C THR A 163 -28.22 4.53 -0.56
N ILE A 164 -26.95 4.26 -0.83
CA ILE A 164 -25.91 4.08 0.18
C ILE A 164 -25.21 5.44 0.31
N THR A 165 -25.88 6.37 0.96
CA THR A 165 -25.22 7.54 1.55
C THR A 165 -24.31 7.08 2.68
N SER A 166 -24.83 6.19 3.56
CA SER A 166 -24.08 5.65 4.70
C SER A 166 -22.84 4.84 4.33
N ALA A 167 -22.94 3.69 3.65
CA ALA A 167 -21.73 2.87 3.41
C ALA A 167 -20.68 3.52 2.48
N LYS A 168 -21.08 4.44 1.60
CA LYS A 168 -20.15 5.21 0.76
C LYS A 168 -19.45 6.29 1.57
N GLU A 169 -20.15 6.94 2.50
CA GLU A 169 -19.55 7.81 3.51
C GLU A 169 -18.63 7.02 4.43
N TRP A 170 -19.01 5.83 4.89
CA TRP A 170 -18.17 4.96 5.72
C TRP A 170 -16.92 4.48 4.99
N VAL A 171 -17.01 4.07 3.72
CA VAL A 171 -15.83 3.71 2.91
C VAL A 171 -14.93 4.93 2.69
N ASN A 172 -15.51 6.10 2.40
CA ASN A 172 -14.74 7.34 2.30
C ASN A 172 -14.17 7.81 3.65
N HIS A 173 -14.84 7.53 4.75
CA HIS A 173 -14.42 7.88 6.09
C HIS A 173 -13.30 6.95 6.56
N ILE A 174 -13.44 5.64 6.41
CA ILE A 174 -12.38 4.64 6.67
C ILE A 174 -11.18 4.89 5.74
N GLY A 175 -11.43 5.21 4.46
CA GLY A 175 -10.41 5.60 3.51
C GLY A 175 -9.70 6.92 3.86
N LYS A 176 -10.38 7.87 4.52
CA LYS A 176 -9.77 9.09 5.09
C LYS A 176 -9.03 8.83 6.40
N VAL A 177 -9.58 7.99 7.28
CA VAL A 177 -8.96 7.58 8.55
C VAL A 177 -7.71 6.74 8.27
N SER A 178 -7.68 5.95 7.19
CA SER A 178 -6.47 5.24 6.77
C SER A 178 -5.33 6.20 6.36
N VAL A 179 -5.66 7.42 5.90
CA VAL A 179 -4.70 8.52 5.63
C VAL A 179 -4.20 9.19 6.90
N GLN A 180 -4.95 9.13 8.01
CA GLN A 180 -4.50 9.70 9.27
C GLN A 180 -3.37 8.90 9.91
N TYR A 181 -3.26 7.58 9.67
CA TYR A 181 -2.21 6.76 10.27
C TYR A 181 -0.77 7.20 9.93
N PRO A 182 -0.40 7.53 8.67
CA PRO A 182 0.94 8.07 8.41
C PRO A 182 1.17 9.44 9.07
N VAL A 183 0.14 10.27 9.23
CA VAL A 183 0.25 11.59 9.89
C VAL A 183 0.36 11.44 11.40
N ILE A 184 -0.46 10.58 12.02
CA ILE A 184 -0.39 10.23 13.44
C ILE A 184 0.95 9.53 13.74
N PHE A 185 1.42 8.66 12.85
CA PHE A 185 2.72 8.01 12.94
C PHE A 185 3.88 9.03 12.85
N LEU A 186 3.81 9.99 11.93
CA LEU A 186 4.77 11.10 11.86
C LEU A 186 4.71 12.00 13.09
N CYS A 187 3.52 12.26 13.65
CA CYS A 187 3.36 13.01 14.89
C CYS A 187 3.88 12.24 16.12
N SER A 188 3.80 10.91 16.13
CA SER A 188 4.37 10.07 17.20
C SER A 188 5.89 9.94 17.16
N LEU A 189 6.54 10.34 16.05
CA LEU A 189 8.01 10.39 15.94
C LEU A 189 8.60 11.70 16.49
N VAL A 190 7.76 12.69 16.80
CA VAL A 190 8.16 14.04 17.28
C VAL A 190 7.81 14.24 18.76
N GLY A 191 7.26 13.23 19.44
CA GLY A 191 6.92 13.25 20.86
C GLY A 191 7.86 12.39 21.69
#